data_AF-A0A8H5NEE4-F1
#
_entry.id   AF-A0A8H5NEE4-F1
#
_cell.length_a   1.000
_cell.length_b   1.000
_cell.length_c   1.000
_cell.angle_alpha   90.00
_cell.angle_beta   90.00
_cell.angle_gamma   90.00
#
_symmetry.space_group_name_H-M   'P 1'
#
loop_
_entity.id
_entity.type
_entity.pdbx_description
1 polymer ?
#
loop_
_entity_poly.entity_id
_entity_poly.type
_entity_poly.pdbx_seq_one_letter_code
_entity_poly.pdbx_strand_id
1 'polypeptide(L)'
;WKSDSSTGHNIDNIALASSAQAYICFEYFQEFWMNAGIDNDYLSNCLKTGRVAVANVLGGDYASLTVDRKCSFWSSMLSANGSWNAVILCDPPPLVIDRVKNEKVRNLHPCASGYNDFLPFEDQIEWLTGPPRTSMFDDLDYYLKRHSKYLNFEEPSAPAFFIEKIVLQHFLRQHDVLKIDVLNIQQEMATSNLESLTPADLEAHRHNGHCDEDSLVDGCDKLSRVIGRLILLNPRTESANGDWKDTRHKFEALYRQFQDLLQQCRAVNSSIAGLVSLVHATTSNREAIASNKEAKRARVLVLVGLVFVPLSLASSLFSMAEPYSPGHSHFWVYFAVSLPLAIATVATYFIYDLRIIEHLRK
;
A
#
# COMPACT_ATOMS: atom_id res chain seq x y z
N TRP A 1 -14.69 5.77 -24.00
CA TRP A 1 -14.43 4.68 -24.94
C TRP A 1 -15.75 3.95 -25.18
N LYS A 2 -16.33 4.10 -26.38
CA LYS A 2 -17.53 3.36 -26.78
C LYS A 2 -17.08 1.95 -27.19
N SER A 3 -17.61 0.95 -26.52
CA SER A 3 -17.40 -0.46 -26.83
C SER A 3 -18.62 -0.96 -27.59
N ASP A 4 -18.51 -1.08 -28.91
CA ASP A 4 -19.50 -1.77 -29.74
C ASP A 4 -19.33 -3.29 -29.54
N SER A 5 -20.30 -3.94 -28.89
CA SER A 5 -20.35 -5.39 -28.77
C SER A 5 -20.99 -6.01 -30.02
N SER A 6 -20.24 -6.84 -30.73
CA SER A 6 -20.61 -7.49 -31.99
C SER A 6 -21.52 -8.72 -31.84
N THR A 7 -22.41 -8.75 -30.86
CA THR A 7 -23.48 -9.75 -30.77
C THR A 7 -24.80 -9.02 -30.63
N GLY A 8 -25.59 -9.06 -31.71
CA GLY A 8 -26.86 -8.34 -31.89
C GLY A 8 -28.01 -8.83 -31.00
N HIS A 9 -27.77 -8.95 -29.70
CA HIS A 9 -28.82 -9.03 -28.68
C HIS A 9 -28.56 -7.93 -27.67
N ASN A 10 -29.27 -6.82 -27.86
CA ASN A 10 -29.42 -5.80 -26.85
C ASN A 10 -30.25 -6.42 -25.72
N ILE A 11 -29.58 -7.08 -24.75
CA ILE A 11 -30.24 -7.45 -23.51
C ILE A 11 -30.37 -6.13 -22.75
N ASP A 12 -31.57 -5.56 -22.80
CA ASP A 12 -31.94 -4.41 -21.98
C ASP A 12 -31.70 -4.76 -20.51
N ASN A 13 -30.53 -4.38 -19.98
CA ASN A 13 -30.12 -4.57 -18.59
C ASN A 13 -31.05 -3.90 -17.58
N ILE A 14 -32.05 -3.15 -18.06
CA ILE A 14 -33.06 -2.45 -17.27
C ILE A 14 -34.31 -3.32 -17.06
N ALA A 15 -34.59 -4.30 -17.93
CA ALA A 15 -35.79 -5.16 -17.83
C ALA A 15 -35.67 -6.30 -16.80
N LEU A 16 -34.46 -6.62 -16.33
CA LEU A 16 -34.24 -7.58 -15.23
C LEU A 16 -34.44 -6.94 -13.84
N ALA A 17 -34.63 -5.63 -13.75
CA ALA A 17 -34.71 -4.91 -12.47
C ALA A 17 -36.14 -4.80 -11.89
N SER A 18 -37.17 -5.34 -12.54
CA SER A 18 -38.58 -5.04 -12.19
C SER A 18 -39.41 -6.23 -11.69
N SER A 19 -38.83 -7.41 -11.46
CA SER A 19 -39.47 -8.42 -10.60
C SER A 19 -38.56 -8.66 -9.40
N ALA A 20 -39.14 -8.94 -8.22
CA ALA A 20 -38.42 -9.18 -6.97
C ALA A 20 -37.50 -10.41 -7.06
N GLN A 21 -36.37 -10.27 -7.76
CA GLN A 21 -35.41 -11.33 -8.03
C GLN A 21 -34.37 -11.36 -6.92
N ALA A 22 -34.21 -12.54 -6.31
CA ALA A 22 -33.23 -12.83 -5.27
C ALA A 22 -31.83 -13.00 -5.88
N TYR A 23 -31.29 -11.92 -6.45
CA TYR A 23 -29.93 -11.87 -7.00
C TYR A 23 -28.92 -11.34 -5.98
N ILE A 24 -27.79 -12.03 -5.86
CA ILE A 24 -26.69 -11.69 -4.96
C ILE A 24 -25.37 -11.90 -5.68
N CYS A 25 -24.44 -10.96 -5.53
CA CYS A 25 -23.07 -11.13 -5.97
C CYS A 25 -22.18 -10.99 -4.74
N PHE A 26 -21.48 -12.07 -4.41
CA PHE A 26 -20.46 -12.09 -3.38
C PHE A 26 -19.13 -11.73 -4.02
N GLU A 27 -18.56 -10.61 -3.60
CA GLU A 27 -17.21 -10.20 -3.94
C GLU A 27 -16.32 -10.52 -2.75
N TYR A 28 -15.21 -11.23 -2.98
CA TYR A 28 -14.34 -11.70 -1.91
C TYR A 28 -12.91 -11.84 -2.43
N PHE A 29 -11.98 -11.99 -1.49
CA PHE A 29 -10.57 -12.11 -1.78
C PHE A 29 -10.10 -13.54 -1.60
N GLN A 30 -9.21 -13.99 -2.48
CA GLN A 30 -8.56 -15.28 -2.32
C GLN A 30 -7.05 -15.09 -2.24
N GLU A 31 -6.49 -15.55 -1.13
CA GLU A 31 -5.07 -15.46 -0.81
C GLU A 31 -4.28 -16.68 -1.27
N PHE A 32 -3.17 -16.45 -1.96
CA PHE A 32 -2.22 -17.46 -2.41
C PHE A 32 -0.82 -17.16 -1.88
N TRP A 33 -0.03 -18.21 -1.67
CA TRP A 33 1.40 -18.11 -1.42
C TRP A 33 2.15 -18.36 -2.73
N MET A 34 3.20 -17.58 -2.92
CA MET A 34 4.17 -17.77 -3.99
C MET A 34 5.60 -17.68 -3.42
N ASN A 35 6.54 -18.35 -4.09
CA ASN A 35 7.96 -18.17 -3.80
C ASN A 35 8.43 -16.84 -4.40
N ALA A 36 9.07 -15.99 -3.60
CA ALA A 36 9.56 -14.65 -3.93
C ALA A 36 10.83 -14.67 -4.81
N GLY A 37 10.80 -15.44 -5.89
CA GLY A 37 11.76 -15.32 -7.01
C GLY A 37 11.36 -14.26 -8.04
N ILE A 38 10.36 -13.43 -7.71
CA ILE A 38 9.78 -12.42 -8.60
C ILE A 38 10.19 -11.06 -8.04
N ASP A 39 10.79 -10.24 -8.90
CA ASP A 39 11.06 -8.82 -8.63
C ASP A 39 9.80 -8.13 -8.09
N ASN A 40 10.01 -7.10 -7.26
CA ASN A 40 9.04 -6.35 -6.43
C ASN A 40 7.84 -5.70 -7.17
N ASP A 41 7.33 -6.25 -8.27
CA ASP A 41 6.19 -5.71 -8.98
C ASP A 41 4.88 -6.21 -8.37
N TYR A 42 4.26 -5.31 -7.61
CA TYR A 42 3.05 -5.49 -6.81
C TYR A 42 1.77 -5.79 -7.64
N LEU A 43 1.83 -5.81 -8.97
CA LEU A 43 0.65 -5.83 -9.85
C LEU A 43 0.70 -6.95 -10.89
N SER A 44 -0.11 -7.97 -10.67
CA SER A 44 -0.38 -9.05 -11.63
C SER A 44 -1.84 -8.99 -12.12
N ASN A 45 -2.17 -9.73 -13.18
CA ASN A 45 -3.55 -9.88 -13.65
C ASN A 45 -3.96 -11.34 -13.73
N CYS A 46 -5.22 -11.65 -13.41
CA CYS A 46 -5.81 -12.93 -13.74
C CYS A 46 -6.20 -12.94 -15.22
N LEU A 47 -5.56 -13.78 -16.04
CA LEU A 47 -5.78 -13.85 -17.50
C LEU A 47 -7.25 -14.14 -17.84
N LYS A 48 -7.90 -15.01 -17.07
CA LYS A 48 -9.26 -15.47 -17.37
C LYS A 48 -10.34 -14.44 -17.04
N THR A 49 -10.10 -13.61 -16.01
CA THR A 49 -11.10 -12.66 -15.50
C THR A 49 -10.73 -11.21 -15.76
N GLY A 50 -9.49 -10.93 -16.17
CA GLY A 50 -8.93 -9.60 -16.33
C GLY A 50 -8.73 -8.82 -15.04
N ARG A 51 -9.00 -9.42 -13.87
CA ARG A 51 -8.94 -8.74 -12.57
C ARG A 51 -7.51 -8.61 -12.07
N VAL A 52 -7.26 -7.53 -11.34
CA VAL A 52 -5.97 -7.26 -10.72
C VAL A 52 -5.74 -8.26 -9.59
N ALA A 53 -4.51 -8.74 -9.50
CA ALA A 53 -4.00 -9.51 -8.37
C ALA A 53 -2.87 -8.69 -7.74
N VAL A 54 -2.96 -8.48 -6.44
CA VAL A 54 -2.02 -7.66 -5.67
C VAL A 54 -1.06 -8.59 -4.95
N ALA A 55 0.24 -8.38 -5.12
CA ALA A 55 1.26 -9.15 -4.44
C ALA A 55 1.82 -8.37 -3.25
N ASN A 56 1.86 -8.99 -2.07
CA ASN A 56 2.47 -8.43 -0.87
C ASN A 56 3.69 -9.27 -0.47
N VAL A 57 4.83 -8.62 -0.28
CA VAL A 57 6.07 -9.29 0.11
C VAL A 57 6.07 -9.46 1.63
N LEU A 58 6.04 -10.70 2.11
CA LEU A 58 5.96 -11.05 3.54
C LEU A 58 7.35 -11.21 4.19
N GLY A 59 8.43 -10.95 3.43
CA GLY A 59 9.82 -11.10 3.84
C GLY A 59 10.44 -12.45 3.44
N GLY A 60 11.74 -12.43 3.13
CA GLY A 60 12.48 -13.62 2.65
C GLY A 60 12.05 -14.08 1.25
N ASP A 61 12.00 -15.40 1.05
CA ASP A 61 11.62 -16.04 -0.22
C ASP A 61 10.11 -16.26 -0.38
N TYR A 62 9.25 -15.54 0.35
CA TYR A 62 7.78 -15.73 0.31
C TYR A 62 7.02 -14.42 0.07
N ALA A 63 6.03 -14.48 -0.82
CA ALA A 63 5.07 -13.41 -1.05
C ALA A 63 3.65 -13.97 -1.02
N SER A 64 2.70 -13.17 -0.52
CA SER A 64 1.28 -13.43 -0.69
C SER A 64 0.76 -12.77 -1.95
N LEU A 65 -0.28 -13.37 -2.52
CA LEU A 65 -1.03 -12.84 -3.66
C LEU A 65 -2.50 -12.84 -3.34
N THR A 66 -3.07 -11.65 -3.30
CA THR A 66 -4.50 -11.42 -3.14
C THR A 66 -5.15 -11.33 -4.52
N VAL A 67 -6.13 -12.18 -4.79
CA VAL A 67 -6.90 -12.18 -6.05
C VAL A 67 -8.36 -11.85 -5.78
N ASP A 68 -8.89 -10.88 -6.52
CA ASP A 68 -10.31 -10.53 -6.47
C ASP A 68 -11.22 -11.54 -7.17
N ARG A 69 -12.19 -12.06 -6.41
CA ARG A 69 -13.12 -13.10 -6.83
C ARG A 69 -14.57 -12.67 -6.70
N LYS A 70 -15.41 -13.25 -7.55
CA LYS A 70 -16.86 -13.09 -7.55
C LYS A 70 -17.56 -14.43 -7.64
N CYS A 71 -18.64 -14.56 -6.88
CA CYS A 71 -19.62 -15.63 -7.00
C CYS A 71 -21.02 -15.01 -7.03
N SER A 72 -21.76 -15.21 -8.11
CA SER A 72 -23.13 -14.71 -8.24
C SER A 72 -24.13 -15.83 -8.02
N PHE A 73 -25.19 -15.51 -7.29
CA PHE A 73 -26.31 -16.38 -6.98
C PHE A 73 -27.60 -15.72 -7.45
N TRP A 74 -28.45 -16.49 -8.10
CA TRP A 74 -29.81 -16.09 -8.44
C TRP A 74 -30.74 -17.24 -8.14
N SER A 75 -31.91 -16.95 -7.56
CA SER A 75 -32.99 -17.92 -7.45
C SER A 75 -34.34 -17.30 -7.75
N SER A 76 -35.27 -18.16 -8.19
CA SER A 76 -36.64 -17.77 -8.49
C SER A 76 -37.60 -18.92 -8.23
N MET A 77 -38.74 -18.59 -7.61
CA MET A 77 -39.92 -19.46 -7.57
C MET A 77 -40.58 -19.42 -8.94
N LEU A 78 -40.44 -20.47 -9.74
CA LEU A 78 -40.91 -20.46 -11.12
C LEU A 78 -42.37 -20.90 -11.28
N SER A 79 -42.92 -21.67 -10.35
CA SER A 79 -44.17 -22.39 -10.60
C SER A 79 -45.14 -22.35 -9.42
N ALA A 80 -46.44 -22.35 -9.74
CA ALA A 80 -47.53 -22.41 -8.76
C ALA A 80 -47.55 -23.69 -7.91
N ASN A 81 -46.76 -24.71 -8.30
CA ASN A 81 -46.58 -25.97 -7.57
C ASN A 81 -45.45 -25.90 -6.51
N GLY A 82 -44.81 -24.74 -6.33
CA GLY A 82 -43.72 -24.55 -5.37
C GLY A 82 -42.32 -24.94 -5.86
N SER A 83 -42.14 -25.24 -7.16
CA SER A 83 -40.81 -25.49 -7.70
C SER A 83 -40.01 -24.20 -7.91
N TRP A 84 -38.70 -24.29 -7.71
CA TRP A 84 -37.77 -23.18 -7.87
C TRP A 84 -36.56 -23.59 -8.71
N ASN A 85 -35.94 -22.60 -9.35
CA ASN A 85 -34.63 -22.75 -9.98
C ASN A 85 -33.63 -21.84 -9.28
N ALA A 86 -32.38 -22.28 -9.21
CA ALA A 86 -31.26 -21.44 -8.82
C ALA A 86 -30.11 -21.58 -9.81
N VAL A 87 -29.38 -20.49 -10.01
CA VAL A 87 -28.20 -20.41 -10.87
C VAL A 87 -27.06 -19.84 -10.03
N ILE A 88 -25.93 -20.54 -10.04
CA ILE A 88 -24.70 -20.11 -9.39
C ILE A 88 -23.63 -19.91 -10.47
N LEU A 89 -23.05 -18.72 -10.52
CA LEU A 89 -21.96 -18.38 -11.42
C LEU A 89 -20.70 -18.14 -10.60
N CYS A 90 -19.73 -19.04 -10.75
CA CYS A 90 -18.44 -18.97 -10.06
C CYS A 90 -17.35 -18.51 -11.02
N ASP A 91 -16.41 -17.70 -10.54
CA ASP A 91 -15.19 -17.45 -11.29
C ASP A 91 -14.38 -18.74 -11.53
N PRO A 92 -13.71 -18.86 -12.68
CA PRO A 92 -12.83 -20.00 -12.96
C PRO A 92 -11.62 -20.01 -12.01
N PRO A 93 -10.92 -21.15 -11.86
CA PRO A 93 -9.66 -21.22 -11.11
C PRO A 93 -8.68 -20.13 -11.58
N PRO A 94 -7.97 -19.46 -10.65
CA PRO A 94 -7.18 -18.28 -10.98
C PRO A 94 -5.99 -18.67 -11.85
N LEU A 95 -5.74 -17.86 -12.86
CA LEU A 95 -4.61 -18.01 -13.78
C LEU A 95 -3.90 -16.67 -13.83
N VAL A 96 -2.93 -16.49 -12.95
CA VAL A 96 -2.27 -15.20 -12.75
C VAL A 96 -1.05 -15.07 -13.65
N ILE A 97 -0.94 -13.93 -14.31
CA ILE A 97 0.18 -13.54 -15.15
C ILE A 97 0.86 -12.32 -14.53
N ASP A 98 2.17 -12.42 -14.40
CA ASP A 98 3.06 -11.31 -14.07
C ASP A 98 3.02 -10.30 -15.22
N ARG A 99 2.66 -9.04 -14.93
CA ARG A 99 2.49 -8.01 -15.97
C ARG A 99 3.80 -7.64 -16.66
N VAL A 100 4.93 -7.73 -15.97
CA VAL A 100 6.23 -7.27 -16.46
C VAL A 100 6.93 -8.37 -17.21
N LYS A 101 6.94 -9.59 -16.66
CA LYS A 101 7.55 -10.76 -17.31
C LYS A 101 6.65 -11.34 -18.39
N ASN A 102 5.35 -11.03 -18.37
CA ASN A 102 4.33 -11.63 -19.22
C ASN A 102 4.34 -13.16 -19.15
N GLU A 103 4.65 -13.69 -17.96
CA GLU A 103 4.76 -15.11 -17.67
C GLU A 103 3.71 -15.53 -16.65
N LYS A 104 3.27 -16.79 -16.75
CA LYS A 104 2.36 -17.37 -15.77
C LYS A 104 3.09 -17.53 -14.43
N VAL A 105 2.49 -17.01 -13.37
CA VAL A 105 2.95 -17.26 -12.00
C VAL A 105 2.81 -18.76 -11.71
N ARG A 106 3.94 -19.44 -11.50
CA ARG A 106 3.99 -20.88 -11.21
C ARG A 106 3.88 -21.11 -9.70
N ASN A 107 3.43 -22.31 -9.32
CA ASN A 107 3.35 -22.76 -7.92
C ASN A 107 2.48 -21.87 -7.01
N LEU A 108 1.33 -21.43 -7.52
CA LEU A 108 0.31 -20.80 -6.68
C LEU A 108 -0.32 -21.84 -5.78
N HIS A 109 -0.08 -21.71 -4.48
CA HIS A 109 -0.69 -22.56 -3.47
C HIS A 109 -1.63 -21.70 -2.62
N PRO A 110 -2.88 -22.12 -2.36
CA PRO A 110 -3.74 -21.40 -1.43
C PRO A 110 -3.05 -21.21 -0.07
N CYS A 111 -3.10 -19.99 0.46
CA CYS A 111 -2.52 -19.66 1.77
C CYS A 111 -3.03 -20.63 2.83
N ALA A 112 -2.11 -21.29 3.57
CA ALA A 112 -2.45 -22.29 4.59
C ALA A 112 -3.46 -23.37 4.12
N SER A 113 -3.28 -23.86 2.89
CA SER A 113 -4.20 -24.80 2.21
C SER A 113 -5.58 -24.24 1.89
N GLY A 114 -5.80 -22.94 2.00
CA GLY A 114 -7.04 -22.22 1.64
C GLY A 114 -7.80 -21.71 2.85
N TYR A 115 -9.10 -22.01 2.92
CA TYR A 115 -9.96 -21.57 4.02
C TYR A 115 -10.27 -22.71 4.99
N ASN A 116 -10.54 -22.36 6.26
CA ASN A 116 -10.86 -23.33 7.30
C ASN A 116 -12.25 -23.93 7.08
N ASP A 117 -12.40 -25.23 7.30
CA ASP A 117 -13.74 -25.84 7.19
C ASP A 117 -14.67 -25.27 8.27
N PHE A 118 -15.91 -24.99 7.87
CA PHE A 118 -16.91 -24.29 8.68
C PHE A 118 -18.04 -25.22 9.16
N LEU A 119 -18.00 -26.49 8.76
CA LEU A 119 -18.94 -27.49 9.23
C LEU A 119 -18.73 -27.80 10.73
N PRO A 120 -19.75 -28.31 11.43
CA PRO A 120 -19.58 -28.84 12.78
C PRO A 120 -18.45 -29.87 12.87
N PHE A 121 -17.78 -29.92 14.02
CA PHE A 121 -16.60 -30.76 14.24
C PHE A 121 -16.87 -32.25 13.97
N GLU A 122 -18.09 -32.71 14.30
CA GLU A 122 -18.53 -34.09 14.10
C GLU A 122 -18.48 -34.51 12.63
N ASP A 123 -18.86 -33.62 11.69
CA ASP A 123 -18.79 -33.91 10.25
C ASP A 123 -17.37 -33.80 9.71
N GLN A 124 -16.55 -32.91 10.29
CA GLN A 124 -15.16 -32.77 9.89
C GLN A 124 -14.36 -34.04 10.21
N ILE A 125 -14.70 -34.74 11.29
CA ILE A 125 -14.09 -36.04 11.62
C ILE A 125 -14.53 -37.12 10.64
N GLU A 126 -15.81 -37.13 10.24
CA GLU A 126 -16.34 -38.10 9.29
C GLU A 126 -15.65 -37.99 7.92
N TRP A 127 -15.25 -36.77 7.53
CA TRP A 127 -14.62 -36.47 6.24
C TRP A 127 -13.27 -35.78 6.42
N LEU A 128 -12.24 -36.53 6.82
CA LEU A 128 -10.88 -35.99 7.02
C LEU A 128 -10.32 -35.28 5.79
N THR A 129 -10.73 -35.69 4.59
CA THR A 129 -10.40 -35.02 3.33
C THR A 129 -11.48 -33.98 3.02
N GLY A 130 -11.32 -32.78 3.59
CA GLY A 130 -12.22 -31.64 3.36
C GLY A 130 -12.30 -31.19 1.90
N PRO A 131 -12.88 -30.01 1.60
CA PRO A 131 -13.06 -29.55 0.22
C PRO A 131 -11.72 -29.38 -0.51
N PRO A 132 -11.71 -29.51 -1.86
CA PRO A 132 -10.50 -29.45 -2.66
C PRO A 132 -9.80 -28.08 -2.63
N ARG A 133 -10.55 -26.99 -2.40
CA ARG A 133 -10.07 -25.59 -2.32
C ARG A 133 -9.36 -25.10 -3.58
N THR A 134 -9.67 -25.72 -4.71
CA THR A 134 -9.15 -25.39 -6.05
C THR A 134 -9.95 -24.28 -6.70
N SER A 135 -11.27 -24.29 -6.52
CA SER A 135 -12.18 -23.25 -7.00
C SER A 135 -13.50 -23.27 -6.22
N MET A 136 -14.19 -22.11 -6.20
CA MET A 136 -15.53 -22.00 -5.60
C MET A 136 -16.50 -23.04 -6.18
N PHE A 137 -16.40 -23.37 -7.47
CA PHE A 137 -17.25 -24.39 -8.08
C PHE A 137 -16.99 -25.78 -7.50
N ASP A 138 -15.72 -26.19 -7.40
CA ASP A 138 -15.35 -27.52 -6.88
C ASP A 138 -15.73 -27.66 -5.39
N ASP A 139 -15.57 -26.57 -4.63
CA ASP A 139 -15.93 -26.53 -3.21
C ASP A 139 -17.44 -26.58 -3.01
N LEU A 140 -18.22 -25.88 -3.85
CA LEU A 140 -19.68 -25.98 -3.84
C LEU A 140 -20.15 -27.37 -4.26
N ASP A 141 -19.55 -27.99 -5.28
CA ASP A 141 -19.87 -29.37 -5.67
C ASP A 141 -19.64 -30.36 -4.51
N TYR A 142 -18.51 -30.20 -3.79
CA TYR A 142 -18.21 -30.96 -2.58
C TYR A 142 -19.32 -30.81 -1.53
N TYR A 143 -19.64 -29.57 -1.13
CA TYR A 143 -20.60 -29.33 -0.05
C TYR A 143 -22.04 -29.69 -0.43
N LEU A 144 -22.46 -29.39 -1.66
CA LEU A 144 -23.81 -29.72 -2.14
C LEU A 144 -24.01 -31.22 -2.26
N LYS A 145 -23.00 -31.99 -2.68
CA LYS A 145 -23.12 -33.46 -2.77
C LYS A 145 -23.07 -34.16 -1.42
N ARG A 146 -22.17 -33.71 -0.51
CA ARG A 146 -21.87 -34.44 0.73
C ARG A 146 -22.60 -33.90 1.95
N HIS A 147 -22.98 -32.64 1.94
CA HIS A 147 -23.51 -31.93 3.12
C HIS A 147 -24.86 -31.25 2.85
N SER A 148 -25.58 -31.65 1.80
CA SER A 148 -26.94 -31.18 1.50
C SER A 148 -27.93 -31.32 2.65
N LYS A 149 -27.67 -32.21 3.62
CA LYS A 149 -28.45 -32.36 4.86
C LYS A 149 -28.62 -31.07 5.66
N TYR A 150 -27.73 -30.09 5.48
CA TYR A 150 -27.81 -28.80 6.16
C TYR A 150 -28.73 -27.78 5.51
N LEU A 151 -29.14 -28.03 4.27
CA LEU A 151 -29.95 -27.13 3.47
C LEU A 151 -31.44 -27.43 3.63
N ASN A 152 -32.24 -26.37 3.77
CA ASN A 152 -33.69 -26.49 3.63
C ASN A 152 -34.09 -26.20 2.18
N PHE A 153 -34.24 -27.25 1.36
CA PHE A 153 -34.60 -27.10 -0.05
C PHE A 153 -36.02 -26.58 -0.30
N GLU A 154 -36.83 -26.34 0.74
CA GLU A 154 -38.08 -25.56 0.62
C GLU A 154 -37.79 -24.08 0.32
N GLU A 155 -36.61 -23.59 0.69
CA GLU A 155 -36.19 -22.21 0.47
C GLU A 155 -35.31 -22.11 -0.80
N PRO A 156 -35.70 -21.31 -1.80
CA PRO A 156 -34.91 -21.15 -3.04
C PRO A 156 -33.52 -20.56 -2.82
N SER A 157 -33.28 -19.89 -1.69
CA SER A 157 -31.99 -19.31 -1.29
C SER A 157 -31.06 -20.33 -0.64
N ALA A 158 -31.53 -21.53 -0.28
CA ALA A 158 -30.77 -22.47 0.54
C ALA A 158 -29.36 -22.79 0.00
N PRO A 159 -29.13 -22.98 -1.32
CA PRO A 159 -27.77 -23.21 -1.83
C PRO A 159 -26.79 -22.05 -1.59
N ALA A 160 -27.28 -20.82 -1.39
CA ALA A 160 -26.44 -19.67 -1.07
C ALA A 160 -25.74 -19.80 0.30
N PHE A 161 -26.29 -20.61 1.21
CA PHE A 161 -25.70 -20.89 2.52
C PHE A 161 -24.21 -21.27 2.44
N PHE A 162 -23.84 -22.20 1.55
CA PHE A 162 -22.44 -22.61 1.41
C PHE A 162 -21.57 -21.51 0.80
N ILE A 163 -22.12 -20.70 -0.12
CA ILE A 163 -21.41 -19.56 -0.70
C ILE A 163 -21.08 -18.56 0.40
N GLU A 164 -22.06 -18.20 1.24
CA GLU A 164 -21.87 -17.29 2.36
C GLU A 164 -20.79 -17.78 3.33
N LYS A 165 -20.80 -19.07 3.67
CA LYS A 165 -19.81 -19.65 4.57
C LYS A 165 -18.41 -19.64 3.98
N ILE A 166 -18.25 -20.02 2.71
CA ILE A 166 -16.95 -19.99 2.01
C ILE A 166 -16.42 -18.55 1.96
N VAL A 167 -17.26 -17.60 1.56
CA VAL A 167 -16.92 -16.17 1.47
C VAL A 167 -16.52 -15.61 2.83
N LEU A 168 -17.26 -15.94 3.89
CA LEU A 168 -16.93 -15.53 5.26
C LEU A 168 -15.53 -16.00 5.66
N GLN A 169 -15.18 -17.26 5.37
CA GLN A 169 -13.86 -17.80 5.70
C GLN A 169 -12.73 -17.14 4.90
N HIS A 170 -13.00 -16.75 3.66
CA HIS A 170 -12.06 -15.95 2.87
C HIS A 170 -11.80 -14.57 3.47
N PHE A 171 -12.85 -13.86 3.91
CA PHE A 171 -12.67 -12.57 4.59
C PHE A 171 -11.94 -12.70 5.93
N LEU A 172 -12.23 -13.75 6.72
CA LEU A 172 -11.50 -14.02 7.96
C LEU A 172 -10.01 -14.22 7.69
N ARG A 173 -9.68 -14.99 6.65
CA ARG A 173 -8.30 -15.22 6.26
C ARG A 173 -7.59 -13.93 5.87
N GLN A 174 -8.24 -13.11 5.05
CA GLN A 174 -7.66 -11.85 4.60
C GLN A 174 -7.45 -10.88 5.76
N HIS A 175 -8.41 -10.80 6.68
CA HIS A 175 -8.27 -10.01 7.91
C HIS A 175 -7.01 -10.42 8.68
N ASP A 176 -6.79 -11.73 8.87
CA ASP A 176 -5.63 -12.23 9.62
C ASP A 176 -4.30 -11.88 8.94
N VAL A 177 -4.24 -11.96 7.60
CA VAL A 177 -3.05 -11.55 6.83
C VAL A 177 -2.77 -10.07 7.01
N LEU A 178 -3.75 -9.21 6.74
CA LEU A 178 -3.60 -7.75 6.88
C LEU A 178 -3.27 -7.34 8.32
N LYS A 179 -3.82 -8.06 9.31
CA LYS A 179 -3.51 -7.82 10.71
C LYS A 179 -2.05 -8.13 11.03
N ILE A 180 -1.52 -9.23 10.51
CA ILE A 180 -0.10 -9.58 10.67
C ILE A 180 0.78 -8.49 10.03
N ASP A 181 0.42 -8.02 8.83
CA ASP A 181 1.18 -6.98 8.11
C ASP A 181 1.24 -5.67 8.91
N VAL A 182 0.09 -5.19 9.42
CA VAL A 182 0.02 -4.00 10.27
C VAL A 182 0.85 -4.17 11.55
N LEU A 183 0.80 -5.35 12.19
CA LEU A 183 1.57 -5.63 13.40
C LEU A 183 3.09 -5.70 13.12
N ASN A 184 3.50 -6.26 11.99
CA ASN A 184 4.90 -6.32 11.58
C ASN A 184 5.46 -4.90 11.39
N ILE A 185 4.74 -4.04 10.66
CA ILE A 185 5.14 -2.64 10.46
C ILE A 185 5.23 -1.93 11.83
N GLN A 186 4.25 -2.12 12.72
CA GLN A 186 4.31 -1.53 14.07
C GLN A 186 5.55 -1.96 14.85
N GLN A 187 5.89 -3.26 14.81
CA GLN A 187 7.04 -3.80 15.52
C GLN A 187 8.37 -3.33 14.93
N GLU A 188 8.48 -3.29 13.60
CA GLU A 188 9.66 -2.77 12.90
C GLU A 188 9.89 -1.30 13.26
N MET A 189 8.83 -0.49 13.25
CA MET A 189 8.91 0.92 13.63
C MET A 189 9.26 1.12 15.11
N ALA A 190 8.77 0.26 16.01
CA ALA A 190 9.07 0.33 17.43
C ALA A 190 10.51 -0.07 17.79
N THR A 191 11.12 -0.93 16.98
CA THR A 191 12.47 -1.49 17.23
C THR A 191 13.58 -0.76 16.45
N SER A 192 13.21 -0.01 15.41
CA SER A 192 14.17 0.69 14.56
C SER A 192 14.84 1.88 15.26
N ASN A 193 16.15 2.02 15.03
CA ASN A 193 16.89 3.20 15.49
C ASN A 193 16.75 4.35 14.49
N LEU A 194 16.38 5.54 14.96
CA LEU A 194 16.14 6.71 14.11
C LEU A 194 17.37 7.11 13.29
N GLU A 195 18.58 6.87 13.79
CA GLU A 195 19.82 7.23 13.11
C GLU A 195 20.19 6.29 11.95
N SER A 196 19.69 5.05 11.97
CA SER A 196 19.95 4.06 10.91
C SER A 196 18.92 4.09 9.79
N LEU A 197 17.77 4.73 10.01
CA LEU A 197 16.68 4.77 9.05
C LEU A 197 16.99 5.75 7.90
N THR A 198 16.96 5.25 6.66
CA THR A 198 17.12 6.11 5.48
C THR A 198 15.76 6.65 5.02
N PRO A 199 15.74 7.79 4.30
CA PRO A 199 14.50 8.28 3.69
C PRO A 199 13.84 7.26 2.76
N ALA A 200 14.65 6.49 2.02
CA ALA A 200 14.17 5.46 1.09
C ALA A 200 13.45 4.32 1.83
N ASP A 201 14.00 3.87 2.96
CA ASP A 201 13.36 2.84 3.77
C ASP A 201 11.98 3.31 4.25
N LEU A 202 11.88 4.53 4.80
CA LEU A 202 10.59 5.05 5.28
C LEU A 202 9.58 5.27 4.15
N GLU A 203 10.03 5.67 2.96
CA GLU A 203 9.15 5.80 1.80
C GLU A 203 8.59 4.45 1.35
N ALA A 204 9.41 3.38 1.41
CA ALA A 204 8.95 2.03 1.15
C ALA A 204 7.90 1.57 2.18
N HIS A 205 8.15 1.78 3.49
CA HIS A 205 7.18 1.46 4.54
C HIS A 205 5.88 2.25 4.37
N ARG A 206 5.98 3.53 4.00
CA ARG A 206 4.82 4.38 3.74
C ARG A 206 4.01 3.87 2.53
N HIS A 207 4.69 3.44 1.47
CA HIS A 207 4.02 2.90 0.29
C HIS A 207 3.26 1.61 0.63
N ASN A 208 3.93 0.65 1.28
CA ASN A 208 3.32 -0.61 1.69
C ASN A 208 2.12 -0.39 2.62
N GLY A 209 2.27 0.46 3.64
CA GLY A 209 1.18 0.79 4.55
C GLY A 209 -0.02 1.47 3.87
N HIS A 210 0.19 2.18 2.75
CA HIS A 210 -0.91 2.73 1.97
C HIS A 210 -1.65 1.65 1.17
N CYS A 211 -0.92 0.68 0.60
CA CYS A 211 -1.52 -0.48 -0.06
C CYS A 211 -2.38 -1.32 0.90
N ASP A 212 -1.92 -1.48 2.15
CA ASP A 212 -2.69 -2.16 3.20
C ASP A 212 -3.95 -1.37 3.57
N GLU A 213 -3.84 -0.05 3.68
CA GLU A 213 -5.00 0.82 3.92
C GLU A 213 -6.05 0.70 2.81
N ASP A 214 -5.64 0.76 1.55
CA ASP A 214 -6.53 0.60 0.40
C ASP A 214 -7.21 -0.78 0.40
N SER A 215 -6.46 -1.83 0.72
CA SER A 215 -6.97 -3.20 0.83
C SER A 215 -8.02 -3.34 1.96
N LEU A 216 -7.79 -2.68 3.10
CA LEU A 216 -8.73 -2.66 4.22
C LEU A 216 -10.00 -1.87 3.90
N VAL A 217 -9.88 -0.74 3.18
CA VAL A 217 -11.02 0.04 2.71
C VAL A 217 -11.87 -0.78 1.75
N ASP A 218 -11.26 -1.40 0.75
CA ASP A 218 -11.98 -2.26 -0.20
C ASP A 218 -12.62 -3.48 0.49
N GLY A 219 -11.95 -4.05 1.50
CA GLY A 219 -12.53 -5.06 2.39
C GLY A 219 -13.80 -4.60 3.11
N CYS A 220 -13.76 -3.41 3.73
CA CYS A 220 -14.93 -2.79 4.36
C CYS A 220 -16.08 -2.60 3.37
N ASP A 221 -15.78 -2.08 2.18
CA ASP A 221 -16.77 -1.82 1.14
C ASP A 221 -17.43 -3.11 0.63
N LYS A 222 -16.64 -4.15 0.36
CA LYS A 222 -17.14 -5.47 -0.06
C LYS A 222 -17.99 -6.12 1.03
N LEU A 223 -17.55 -6.09 2.30
CA LEU A 223 -18.33 -6.59 3.43
C LEU A 223 -19.65 -5.84 3.60
N SER A 224 -19.63 -4.50 3.49
CA SER A 224 -20.84 -3.68 3.55
C SER A 224 -21.84 -4.05 2.45
N ARG A 225 -21.37 -4.29 1.22
CA ARG A 225 -22.21 -4.77 0.10
C ARG A 225 -22.80 -6.16 0.39
N VAL A 226 -22.03 -7.08 0.96
CA VAL A 226 -22.52 -8.42 1.33
C VAL A 226 -23.57 -8.32 2.44
N ILE A 227 -23.28 -7.61 3.53
CA ILE A 227 -24.20 -7.41 4.66
C ILE A 227 -25.51 -6.77 4.17
N GLY A 228 -25.43 -5.69 3.40
CA GLY A 228 -26.60 -5.00 2.86
C GLY A 228 -27.49 -5.91 2.02
N ARG A 229 -26.91 -6.83 1.24
CA ARG A 229 -27.68 -7.81 0.46
C ARG A 229 -28.27 -8.93 1.33
N LEU A 230 -27.52 -9.44 2.31
CA LEU A 230 -28.02 -10.45 3.26
C LEU A 230 -29.26 -9.96 4.01
N ILE A 231 -29.29 -8.68 4.40
CA ILE A 231 -30.44 -8.05 5.05
C ILE A 231 -31.71 -8.13 4.17
N LEU A 232 -31.56 -7.96 2.85
CA LEU A 232 -32.69 -7.96 1.92
C LEU A 232 -33.25 -9.36 1.67
N LEU A 233 -32.41 -10.40 1.69
CA LEU A 233 -32.82 -11.77 1.38
C LEU A 233 -33.44 -12.48 2.58
N ASN A 234 -32.93 -12.20 3.78
CA ASN A 234 -33.37 -12.85 4.99
C ASN A 234 -33.71 -11.79 6.07
N PRO A 235 -34.92 -11.20 5.99
CA PRO A 235 -35.39 -10.26 7.00
C PRO A 235 -35.75 -10.94 8.33
N ARG A 236 -35.57 -12.27 8.46
CA ARG A 236 -35.96 -13.02 9.66
C ARG A 236 -35.03 -12.71 10.84
N THR A 237 -35.69 -12.64 11.99
CA THR A 237 -35.21 -12.26 13.32
C THR A 237 -34.05 -13.09 13.83
N GLU A 238 -33.10 -12.37 14.44
CA GLU A 238 -32.00 -12.84 15.28
C GLU A 238 -32.37 -14.14 16.01
N SER A 239 -31.68 -15.24 15.69
CA SER A 239 -31.75 -16.44 16.50
C SER A 239 -31.02 -16.14 17.81
N ALA A 240 -31.77 -15.90 18.89
CA ALA A 240 -31.25 -15.55 20.22
C ALA A 240 -30.30 -16.62 20.83
N ASN A 241 -30.23 -17.81 20.24
CA ASN A 241 -29.19 -18.79 20.50
C ASN A 241 -28.34 -18.94 19.23
N GLY A 242 -27.03 -18.72 19.37
CA GLY A 242 -26.04 -18.72 18.29
C GLY A 242 -25.98 -20.04 17.51
N ASP A 243 -26.92 -20.22 16.59
CA ASP A 243 -26.89 -21.28 15.60
C ASP A 243 -25.67 -21.02 14.71
N TRP A 244 -24.79 -22.01 14.59
CA TRP A 244 -23.59 -21.90 13.76
C TRP A 244 -23.93 -21.58 12.30
N LYS A 245 -25.17 -21.88 11.88
CA LYS A 245 -25.73 -21.55 10.57
C LYS A 245 -25.89 -20.05 10.35
N ASP A 246 -26.12 -19.25 11.39
CA ASP A 246 -26.21 -17.80 11.25
C ASP A 246 -24.85 -17.20 10.85
N THR A 247 -24.81 -16.67 9.62
CA THR A 247 -23.65 -16.00 9.01
C THR A 247 -23.68 -14.49 9.23
N ARG A 248 -24.86 -13.90 9.46
CA ARG A 248 -25.05 -12.45 9.41
C ARG A 248 -24.30 -11.75 10.54
N HIS A 249 -24.50 -12.20 11.78
CA HIS A 249 -23.79 -11.65 12.93
C HIS A 249 -22.27 -11.80 12.80
N LYS A 250 -21.80 -12.86 12.11
CA LYS A 250 -20.37 -13.08 11.86
C LYS A 250 -19.82 -12.09 10.83
N PHE A 251 -20.55 -11.81 9.75
CA PHE A 251 -20.18 -10.76 8.79
C PHE A 251 -20.17 -9.37 9.44
N GLU A 252 -21.19 -9.04 10.23
CA GLU A 252 -21.27 -7.75 10.94
C GLU A 252 -20.13 -7.60 11.96
N ALA A 253 -19.80 -8.66 12.71
CA ALA A 253 -18.66 -8.67 13.61
C ALA A 253 -17.33 -8.52 12.87
N LEU A 254 -17.17 -9.21 11.74
CA LEU A 254 -15.96 -9.12 10.91
C LEU A 254 -15.80 -7.73 10.30
N TYR A 255 -16.89 -7.11 9.84
CA TYR A 255 -16.87 -5.72 9.37
C TYR A 255 -16.34 -4.76 10.43
N ARG A 256 -16.77 -4.90 11.69
CA ARG A 256 -16.23 -4.08 12.80
C ARG A 256 -14.74 -4.34 13.02
N GLN A 257 -14.30 -5.59 12.95
CA GLN A 257 -12.87 -5.93 13.07
C GLN A 257 -12.02 -5.30 11.96
N PHE A 258 -12.52 -5.31 10.71
CA PHE A 258 -11.88 -4.60 9.60
C PHE A 258 -11.81 -3.08 9.83
N GLN A 259 -12.87 -2.47 10.35
CA GLN A 259 -12.88 -1.04 10.68
C GLN A 259 -11.86 -0.69 11.78
N ASP A 260 -11.79 -1.52 12.84
CA ASP A 260 -10.83 -1.35 13.93
C ASP A 260 -9.39 -1.48 13.41
N LEU A 261 -9.14 -2.46 12.53
CA LEU A 261 -7.83 -2.66 11.91
C LEU A 261 -7.46 -1.52 10.96
N LEU A 262 -8.41 -1.00 10.18
CA LEU A 262 -8.22 0.17 9.32
C LEU A 262 -7.85 1.40 10.15
N GLN A 263 -8.50 1.62 11.29
CA GLN A 263 -8.14 2.72 12.18
C GLN A 263 -6.72 2.57 12.74
N GLN A 264 -6.32 1.35 13.11
CA GLN A 264 -4.96 1.06 13.56
C GLN A 264 -3.93 1.29 12.45
N CYS A 265 -4.19 0.81 11.24
CA CYS A 265 -3.34 1.03 10.06
C CYS A 265 -3.14 2.54 9.78
N ARG A 266 -4.23 3.32 9.78
CA ARG A 266 -4.16 4.79 9.60
C ARG A 266 -3.31 5.49 10.68
N ALA A 267 -3.43 5.05 11.92
CA ALA A 267 -2.61 5.60 13.01
C ALA A 267 -1.12 5.32 12.76
N VAL A 268 -0.77 4.11 12.33
CA VAL A 268 0.61 3.72 11.97
C VAL A 268 1.10 4.54 10.78
N ASN A 269 0.32 4.64 9.70
CA ASN A 269 0.66 5.42 8.51
C ASN A 269 0.91 6.90 8.85
N SER A 270 0.09 7.48 9.74
CA SER A 270 0.28 8.87 10.20
C SER A 270 1.59 9.04 10.99
N SER A 271 1.98 8.03 11.77
CA SER A 271 3.23 8.03 12.54
C SER A 271 4.44 7.91 11.62
N ILE A 272 4.39 7.02 10.62
CA ILE A 272 5.41 6.89 9.57
C ILE A 272 5.56 8.21 8.81
N ALA A 273 4.44 8.86 8.43
CA ALA A 273 4.47 10.16 7.77
C ALA A 273 5.17 11.25 8.61
N GLY A 274 4.92 11.27 9.93
CA GLY A 274 5.62 12.17 10.85
C GLY A 274 7.13 11.92 10.90
N LEU A 275 7.53 10.64 10.92
CA LEU A 275 8.94 10.26 10.92
C LEU A 275 9.66 10.60 9.61
N VAL A 276 9.00 10.39 8.45
CA VAL A 276 9.53 10.81 7.14
C VAL A 276 9.87 12.30 7.16
N SER A 277 8.96 13.13 7.69
CA SER A 277 9.14 14.57 7.78
C SER A 277 10.31 14.95 8.70
N LEU A 278 10.43 14.30 9.86
CA LEU A 278 11.55 14.51 10.79
C LEU A 278 12.90 14.14 10.16
N VAL A 279 12.99 12.97 9.52
CA VAL A 279 14.23 12.53 8.88
C VAL A 279 14.64 13.53 7.78
N HIS A 280 13.71 13.93 6.91
CA HIS A 280 13.96 14.97 5.89
C HIS A 280 14.44 16.30 6.48
N ALA A 281 13.84 16.74 7.59
CA ALA A 281 14.27 17.96 8.27
C ALA A 281 15.71 17.83 8.81
N THR A 282 16.07 16.67 9.37
CA THR A 282 17.43 16.45 9.89
C THR A 282 18.48 16.33 8.78
N THR A 283 18.18 15.67 7.67
CA THR A 283 19.09 15.56 6.52
C THR A 283 19.32 16.93 5.90
N SER A 284 18.25 17.69 5.64
CA SER A 284 18.33 19.05 5.12
C SER A 284 19.13 19.97 6.03
N ASN A 285 18.95 19.88 7.35
CA ASN A 285 19.71 20.69 8.31
C ASN A 285 21.21 20.30 8.32
N ARG A 286 21.52 19.00 8.24
CA ARG A 286 22.91 18.53 8.12
C ARG A 286 23.56 19.06 6.84
N GLU A 287 22.87 19.01 5.71
CA GLU A 287 23.32 19.56 4.44
C GLU A 287 23.52 21.08 4.52
N ALA A 288 22.59 21.81 5.15
CA ALA A 288 22.70 23.25 5.36
C ALA A 288 23.89 23.62 6.25
N ILE A 289 24.19 22.82 7.28
CA ILE A 289 25.38 22.99 8.13
C ILE A 289 26.66 22.71 7.33
N ALA A 290 26.68 21.65 6.52
CA ALA A 290 27.82 21.33 5.66
C ALA A 290 28.09 22.44 4.64
N SER A 291 27.05 22.91 3.95
CA SER A 291 27.10 24.05 3.02
C SER A 291 27.58 25.33 3.71
N ASN A 292 27.10 25.61 4.93
CA ASN A 292 27.59 26.75 5.71
C ASN A 292 29.08 26.65 6.05
N LYS A 293 29.59 25.45 6.35
CA LYS A 293 31.02 25.24 6.60
C LYS A 293 31.84 25.50 5.33
N GLU A 294 31.35 25.05 4.18
CA GLU A 294 31.98 25.32 2.89
C GLU A 294 31.98 26.82 2.55
N ALA A 295 30.84 27.50 2.73
CA ALA A 295 30.73 28.94 2.54
C ALA A 295 31.69 29.74 3.45
N LYS A 296 31.86 29.31 4.71
CA LYS A 296 32.86 29.93 5.62
C LYS A 296 34.28 29.77 5.10
N ARG A 297 34.65 28.61 4.55
CA ARG A 297 35.98 28.39 3.95
C ARG A 297 36.18 29.26 2.70
N ALA A 298 35.16 29.38 1.85
CA ALA A 298 35.20 30.26 0.69
C ALA A 298 35.41 31.73 1.08
N ARG A 299 34.75 32.21 2.15
CA ARG A 299 34.96 33.57 2.67
C ARG A 299 36.40 33.84 3.10
N VAL A 300 37.07 32.87 3.72
CA VAL A 300 38.49 33.01 4.10
C VAL A 300 39.36 33.20 2.87
N LEU A 301 39.11 32.45 1.79
CA LEU A 301 39.87 32.60 0.54
C LEU A 301 39.68 33.98 -0.10
N VAL A 302 38.45 34.52 -0.09
CA VAL A 302 38.16 35.87 -0.59
C VAL A 302 38.91 36.93 0.22
N LEU A 303 38.94 36.80 1.55
CA LEU A 303 39.69 37.70 2.43
C LEU A 303 41.20 37.66 2.15
N VAL A 304 41.76 36.46 1.93
CA VAL A 304 43.17 36.32 1.52
C VAL A 304 43.41 37.04 0.19
N GLY A 305 42.56 36.84 -0.81
CA GLY A 305 42.66 37.52 -2.11
C GLY A 305 42.62 39.06 -1.99
N LEU A 306 41.72 39.60 -1.17
CA LEU A 306 41.58 41.05 -0.94
C LEU A 306 42.84 41.71 -0.36
N VAL A 307 43.66 40.97 0.38
CA VAL A 307 44.93 41.45 0.91
C VAL A 307 46.05 41.29 -0.11
N PHE A 308 46.13 40.14 -0.80
CA PHE A 308 47.23 39.87 -1.73
C PHE A 308 47.21 40.74 -3.00
N VAL A 309 46.02 41.07 -3.52
CA VAL A 309 45.87 41.87 -4.75
C VAL A 309 46.49 43.28 -4.65
N PRO A 310 46.21 44.11 -3.62
CA PRO A 310 46.84 45.42 -3.49
C PRO A 310 48.33 45.35 -3.19
N LEU A 311 48.79 44.31 -2.48
CA LEU A 311 50.21 44.07 -2.24
C LEU A 311 50.95 43.72 -3.54
N SER A 312 50.37 42.85 -4.37
CA SER A 312 50.95 42.48 -5.66
C SER A 312 50.94 43.65 -6.64
N LEU A 313 49.88 44.47 -6.64
CA LEU A 313 49.79 45.69 -7.42
C LEU A 313 50.88 46.69 -7.03
N ALA A 314 51.10 46.91 -5.73
CA ALA A 314 52.18 47.79 -5.25
C ALA A 314 53.56 47.27 -5.68
N SER A 315 53.80 45.96 -5.54
CA SER A 315 55.04 45.32 -6.01
C SER A 315 55.25 45.50 -7.52
N SER A 316 54.19 45.30 -8.31
CA SER A 316 54.21 45.49 -9.76
C SER A 316 54.42 46.95 -10.17
N LEU A 317 53.79 47.90 -9.48
CA LEU A 317 53.84 49.33 -9.82
C LEU A 317 55.23 49.92 -9.56
N PHE A 318 55.86 49.53 -8.44
CA PHE A 318 57.23 49.95 -8.12
C PHE A 318 58.30 49.09 -8.78
N SER A 319 57.90 48.02 -9.48
CA SER A 319 58.76 47.05 -10.17
C SER A 319 59.87 46.40 -9.30
N MET A 320 59.87 46.66 -7.98
CA MET A 320 60.96 46.37 -7.03
C MET A 320 62.37 46.66 -7.57
N ALA A 321 62.50 47.66 -8.45
CA ALA A 321 63.78 48.10 -8.98
C ALA A 321 64.48 49.03 -7.99
N GLU A 322 65.80 49.17 -8.09
CA GLU A 322 66.55 50.17 -7.32
C GLU A 322 65.97 51.57 -7.61
N PRO A 323 65.68 52.41 -6.60
CA PRO A 323 66.08 52.36 -5.18
C PRO A 323 65.03 51.75 -4.20
N TYR A 324 63.98 51.10 -4.70
CA TYR A 324 62.88 50.54 -3.90
C TYR A 324 63.06 49.05 -3.56
N SER A 325 64.18 48.46 -3.96
CA SER A 325 64.53 47.07 -3.66
C SER A 325 64.85 46.88 -2.16
N PRO A 326 64.61 45.68 -1.62
CA PRO A 326 64.91 45.38 -0.22
C PRO A 326 66.39 45.63 0.09
N GLY A 327 66.68 46.44 1.11
CA GLY A 327 68.04 46.86 1.50
C GLY A 327 68.44 48.27 1.06
N HIS A 328 67.64 48.95 0.23
CA HIS A 328 67.85 50.33 -0.17
C HIS A 328 67.04 51.34 0.65
N SER A 329 67.45 52.61 0.64
CA SER A 329 66.91 53.68 1.51
C SER A 329 65.42 53.97 1.34
N HIS A 330 64.82 53.62 0.19
CA HIS A 330 63.42 53.91 -0.13
C HIS A 330 62.50 52.70 -0.03
N PHE A 331 62.97 51.56 0.49
CA PHE A 331 62.16 50.36 0.67
C PHE A 331 60.91 50.58 1.54
N TRP A 332 60.95 51.53 2.49
CA TRP A 332 59.82 51.85 3.36
C TRP A 332 58.59 52.38 2.60
N VAL A 333 58.79 52.96 1.41
CA VAL A 333 57.69 53.47 0.56
C VAL A 333 56.74 52.35 0.14
N TYR A 334 57.24 51.12 -0.05
CA TYR A 334 56.40 49.96 -0.32
C TYR A 334 55.37 49.72 0.79
N PHE A 335 55.79 49.75 2.06
CA PHE A 335 54.88 49.58 3.19
C PHE A 335 53.96 50.78 3.38
N ALA A 336 54.47 52.00 3.15
CA ALA A 336 53.67 53.23 3.25
C ALA A 336 52.52 53.29 2.24
N VAL A 337 52.63 52.62 1.09
CA VAL A 337 51.59 52.60 0.04
C VAL A 337 50.74 51.33 0.11
N SER A 338 51.35 50.15 0.29
CA SER A 338 50.64 48.87 0.25
C SER A 338 49.73 48.64 1.47
N LEU A 339 50.15 49.06 2.67
CA LEU A 339 49.38 48.84 3.90
C LEU A 339 48.08 49.67 3.92
N PRO A 340 48.09 50.99 3.63
CA PRO A 340 46.85 51.76 3.54
C PRO A 340 45.93 51.26 2.42
N LEU A 341 46.50 50.82 1.29
CA LEU A 341 45.72 50.30 0.17
C LEU A 341 45.03 48.98 0.55
N ALA A 342 45.72 48.06 1.24
CA ALA A 342 45.13 46.82 1.74
C ALA A 342 44.05 47.08 2.82
N ILE A 343 44.27 48.04 3.71
CA ILE A 343 43.25 48.44 4.69
C ILE A 343 42.04 49.04 3.99
N ALA A 344 42.24 49.89 2.99
CA ALA A 344 41.16 50.52 2.23
C ALA A 344 40.32 49.49 1.45
N THR A 345 40.95 48.50 0.80
CA THR A 345 40.20 47.44 0.08
C THR A 345 39.37 46.57 1.03
N VAL A 346 39.94 46.17 2.18
CA VAL A 346 39.24 45.40 3.20
C VAL A 346 38.11 46.22 3.84
N ALA A 347 38.36 47.47 4.21
CA ALA A 347 37.35 48.36 4.79
C ALA A 347 36.17 48.59 3.82
N THR A 348 36.47 48.81 2.54
CA THR A 348 35.45 48.97 1.50
C THR A 348 34.58 47.72 1.39
N TYR A 349 35.19 46.53 1.39
CA TYR A 349 34.46 45.26 1.41
C TYR A 349 33.52 45.14 2.62
N PHE A 350 33.99 45.42 3.83
CA PHE A 350 33.15 45.36 5.04
C PHE A 350 31.99 46.37 5.02
N ILE A 351 32.22 47.57 4.48
CA ILE A 351 31.15 48.58 4.33
C ILE A 351 30.08 48.08 3.36
N TYR A 352 30.47 47.45 2.24
CA TYR A 352 29.51 46.85 1.32
C TYR A 352 28.74 45.68 1.95
N ASP A 353 29.44 44.78 2.66
CA ASP A 353 28.82 43.62 3.31
C ASP A 353 27.78 44.06 4.36
N LEU A 354 28.11 45.05 5.21
CA LEU A 354 27.19 45.61 6.19
C LEU A 354 25.95 46.26 5.56
N ARG A 355 26.13 47.02 4.47
CA ARG A 355 25.00 47.64 3.76
C ARG A 355 24.07 46.62 3.11
N ILE A 356 24.63 45.55 2.55
CA ILE A 356 23.83 44.46 1.96
C ILE A 356 22.99 43.78 3.05
N ILE A 357 23.58 43.51 4.22
CA ILE A 357 22.88 42.89 5.35
C ILE A 357 21.74 43.78 5.85
N GLU A 358 21.94 45.10 5.94
CA GLU A 358 20.87 46.03 6.33
C GLU A 358 19.74 46.07 5.31
N HIS A 359 20.05 45.94 4.02
CA HIS A 359 19.05 45.95 2.96
C HIS A 359 18.24 44.65 2.89
N LEU A 360 18.80 43.52 3.32
CA LEU A 360 18.09 42.24 3.40
C LEU A 360 17.22 42.10 4.66
N ARG A 361 17.42 42.95 5.68
CA ARG A 361 16.66 42.93 6.94
C ARG A 361 15.36 43.76 6.87
N LYS A 362 15.29 44.72 5.94
CA LYS A 362 14.08 45.50 5.63
C LYS A 362 13.27 44.80 4.56
#